data_AF-A0A917CZY8-F1
#
_entry.id   AF-A0A917CZY8-F1
#
_cell.length_a   1.000
_cell.length_b   1.000
_cell.length_c   1.000
_cell.angle_alpha   90.00
_cell.angle_beta   90.00
_cell.angle_gamma   90.00
#
_symmetry.space_group_name_H-M   'P 1'
#
loop_
_entity.id
_entity.type
_entity.pdbx_description
1 polymer ?
#
loop_
_entity_poly.entity_id
_entity_poly.type
_entity_poly.pdbx_seq_one_letter_code
_entity_poly.pdbx_strand_id
1 'polypeptide(L)'
;MTAKTYRKKPVEIQAVFWDGTASGATPIIDWVLSHGGSARYLDPQPEHRFETGAVLEAEDEPSLSVKTLEGWIKYPPDYVFIRGVQGEFYACEGGIFAATYEPV
;
A
#
# COMPACT_ATOMS: atom_id res chain seq x y z
N MET A 1 -26.41 8.62 -21.87
CA MET A 1 -25.46 7.51 -21.71
C MET A 1 -26.12 6.47 -20.83
N THR A 2 -26.14 5.19 -21.23
CA THR A 2 -26.71 4.10 -20.40
C THR A 2 -25.59 3.22 -19.87
N ALA A 3 -25.76 2.72 -18.64
CA ALA A 3 -24.81 1.79 -18.05
C ALA A 3 -24.78 0.47 -18.83
N LYS A 4 -23.60 -0.12 -18.98
CA LYS A 4 -23.38 -1.44 -19.56
C LYS A 4 -22.60 -2.30 -18.58
N THR A 5 -22.88 -3.59 -18.55
CA THR A 5 -22.20 -4.56 -17.68
C THR A 5 -21.01 -5.18 -18.39
N TYR A 6 -19.88 -5.30 -17.70
CA TYR A 6 -18.66 -5.91 -18.20
C TYR A 6 -18.11 -6.90 -17.15
N ARG A 7 -17.38 -7.92 -17.61
CA ARG A 7 -16.63 -8.84 -16.73
C ARG A 7 -15.13 -8.60 -16.88
N LYS A 8 -14.37 -8.68 -15.80
CA LYS A 8 -12.91 -8.60 -15.83
C LYS A 8 -12.36 -9.79 -16.63
N LYS A 9 -11.29 -9.56 -17.43
CA LYS A 9 -10.53 -10.67 -18.04
C LYS A 9 -9.75 -11.42 -16.94
N PRO A 10 -9.52 -12.74 -17.08
CA PRO A 10 -8.59 -13.46 -16.20
C PRO A 10 -7.21 -12.81 -16.26
N VAL A 11 -6.59 -12.58 -15.10
CA VAL A 11 -5.27 -12.00 -14.96
C VAL A 11 -4.57 -12.64 -13.77
N GLU A 12 -3.26 -12.89 -13.91
CA GLU A 12 -2.38 -13.24 -12.79
C GLU A 12 -1.66 -11.98 -12.33
N ILE A 13 -1.47 -11.86 -11.02
CA ILE A 13 -0.81 -10.73 -10.36
C ILE A 13 0.19 -11.24 -9.35
N GLN A 14 1.12 -10.37 -8.94
CA GLN A 14 2.00 -10.62 -7.80
C GLN A 14 1.53 -9.78 -6.62
N ALA A 15 1.58 -10.33 -5.41
CA ALA A 15 1.09 -9.66 -4.22
C ALA A 15 1.96 -9.93 -2.99
N VAL A 16 2.08 -8.93 -2.10
CA VAL A 16 2.78 -9.04 -0.81
C VAL A 16 1.91 -8.43 0.28
N PHE A 17 1.73 -9.15 1.38
CA PHE A 17 0.92 -8.72 2.53
C PHE A 17 1.70 -7.73 3.40
N TRP A 18 1.02 -6.68 3.84
CA TRP A 18 1.58 -5.65 4.71
C TRP A 18 1.14 -5.85 6.16
N ASP A 19 2.10 -6.18 7.03
CA ASP A 19 1.87 -6.51 8.44
C ASP A 19 1.95 -5.32 9.42
N GLY A 20 2.25 -4.12 8.90
CA GLY A 20 2.39 -2.90 9.70
C GLY A 20 3.76 -2.67 10.33
N THR A 21 4.71 -3.61 10.20
CA THR A 21 6.01 -3.53 10.87
C THR A 21 7.09 -2.92 9.99
N ALA A 22 8.03 -2.14 10.56
CA ALA A 22 9.17 -1.62 9.80
C ALA A 22 9.99 -2.74 9.10
N SER A 23 10.09 -3.91 9.73
CA SER A 23 10.73 -5.10 9.14
C SER A 23 9.96 -5.66 7.96
N GLY A 24 8.63 -5.71 8.03
CA GLY A 24 7.76 -6.15 6.93
C GLY A 24 7.70 -5.16 5.78
N ALA A 25 7.96 -3.87 6.05
CA ALA A 25 7.94 -2.82 5.03
C ALA A 25 9.12 -2.95 4.08
N THR A 26 10.28 -3.31 4.62
CA THR A 26 11.54 -3.41 3.88
C THR A 26 11.43 -4.31 2.63
N PRO A 27 11.00 -5.59 2.73
CA PRO A 27 10.88 -6.45 1.56
C PRO A 27 9.84 -5.94 0.55
N ILE A 28 8.77 -5.28 1.00
CA ILE A 28 7.78 -4.68 0.09
C ILE A 28 8.41 -3.51 -0.67
N ILE A 29 9.14 -2.63 0.02
CA ILE A 29 9.83 -1.49 -0.59
C ILE A 29 10.87 -1.96 -1.60
N ASP A 30 11.71 -2.92 -1.23
CA ASP A 30 12.74 -3.47 -2.12
C ASP A 30 12.11 -4.10 -3.36
N TRP A 31 11.02 -4.87 -3.18
CA TRP A 31 10.28 -5.45 -4.29
C TRP A 31 9.66 -4.39 -5.21
N VAL A 32 9.09 -3.32 -4.67
CA VAL A 32 8.54 -2.23 -5.47
C VAL A 32 9.64 -1.52 -6.25
N LEU A 33 10.77 -1.20 -5.60
CA LEU A 33 11.91 -0.52 -6.22
C LEU A 33 12.57 -1.38 -7.30
N SER A 34 12.73 -2.68 -7.08
CA SER A 34 13.35 -3.60 -8.05
C SER A 34 12.54 -3.74 -9.35
N HIS A 35 11.27 -3.35 -9.32
CA HIS A 35 10.36 -3.37 -10.46
C HIS A 35 10.03 -1.96 -10.99
N GLY A 36 10.81 -0.95 -10.60
CA GLY A 36 10.69 0.42 -11.12
C GLY A 36 9.59 1.27 -10.47
N GLY A 37 8.97 0.80 -9.39
CA GLY A 37 8.01 1.56 -8.60
C GLY A 37 8.69 2.50 -7.60
N SER A 38 7.89 3.12 -6.74
CA SER A 38 8.40 3.91 -5.60
C SER A 38 7.52 3.66 -4.38
N ALA A 39 8.16 3.33 -3.26
CA ALA A 39 7.49 3.06 -1.99
C ALA A 39 8.20 3.78 -0.83
N ARG A 40 7.45 4.08 0.23
CA ARG A 40 7.96 4.70 1.46
C ARG A 40 7.25 4.12 2.68
N TYR A 41 8.02 3.77 3.70
CA TYR A 41 7.47 3.48 5.02
C TYR A 41 7.46 4.76 5.85
N LEU A 42 6.38 4.96 6.59
CA LEU A 42 6.25 6.02 7.56
C LEU A 42 6.13 5.40 8.94
N ASP A 43 7.17 5.63 9.75
CA ASP A 43 7.23 5.21 11.14
C ASP A 43 6.52 6.27 12.01
N PRO A 44 5.47 5.90 12.77
CA PRO A 44 4.77 6.82 13.66
C PRO A 44 5.77 7.33 14.70
N GLN A 45 6.06 8.62 14.67
CA GLN A 45 6.89 9.24 15.70
C GLN A 45 6.04 9.43 16.96
N PRO A 46 6.57 9.14 18.16
CA PRO A 46 5.91 9.59 19.38
C PRO A 46 5.74 11.11 19.32
N GLU A 47 4.67 11.61 19.92
CA GLU A 47 4.35 13.02 20.02
C GLU A 47 5.60 13.89 20.26
N HIS A 48 6.01 14.64 19.22
CA HIS A 48 7.10 15.59 19.36
C HIS A 48 6.56 16.83 20.04
N ARG A 49 6.78 16.91 21.35
CA ARG A 49 6.53 18.14 22.11
C ARG A 49 7.69 19.11 21.89
N PHE A 50 7.46 20.13 21.08
CA PHE A 50 8.45 21.20 20.91
C PHE A 50 8.61 21.97 22.22
N GLU A 51 9.80 22.54 22.47
CA GLU A 51 10.04 23.44 23.62
C GLU A 51 9.08 24.64 23.65
N THR A 52 8.52 24.99 22.49
CA THR A 52 7.51 26.04 22.30
C THR A 52 6.12 25.64 22.80
N GLY A 53 5.91 24.39 23.23
CA GLY A 53 4.62 23.86 23.65
C GLY A 53 3.68 23.46 22.51
N ALA A 54 4.11 23.62 21.25
CA ALA A 54 3.38 23.10 20.10
C ALA A 54 3.40 21.56 20.11
N VAL A 55 2.26 20.94 19.82
CA VAL A 55 2.12 19.51 19.56
C VAL A 55 1.75 19.39 18.08
N LEU A 56 2.57 18.68 17.30
CA LEU A 56 2.13 18.20 15.99
C LEU A 56 1.29 16.95 16.23
N GLU A 57 0.13 16.84 15.59
CA GLU A 57 -0.65 15.61 15.57
C GLU A 57 0.27 14.49 15.07
N ALA A 58 0.61 13.56 15.96
CA ALA A 58 1.37 12.38 15.59
C ALA A 58 0.49 11.55 14.64
N GLU A 59 1.10 10.98 13.60
CA GLU A 59 0.43 9.87 12.92
C GLU A 59 0.49 8.69 13.88
N ASP A 60 -0.68 8.26 14.39
CA ASP A 60 -0.76 7.23 15.43
C ASP A 60 -0.43 5.82 14.92
N GLU A 61 -0.43 5.61 13.60
CA GLU A 61 -0.28 4.28 12.99
C GLU A 61 0.79 4.24 11.88
N PRO A 62 1.53 3.12 11.77
CA PRO A 62 2.47 2.91 10.68
C PRO A 62 1.77 2.80 9.34
N SER A 63 2.34 3.42 8.32
CA SER A 63 1.80 3.35 6.97
C SER A 63 2.86 3.05 5.92
N LEU A 64 2.46 2.32 4.88
CA LEU A 64 3.27 2.11 3.69
C LEU A 64 2.62 2.86 2.52
N SER A 65 3.40 3.70 1.87
CA SER A 65 2.95 4.48 0.72
C SER A 65 3.56 3.96 -0.57
N VAL A 66 2.78 3.93 -1.66
CA VAL A 66 3.30 3.75 -3.02
C VAL A 66 2.92 4.92 -3.91
N LYS A 67 3.77 5.19 -4.91
CA LYS A 67 3.49 6.20 -5.92
C LYS A 67 2.66 5.59 -7.05
N THR A 68 1.42 6.04 -7.18
CA THR A 68 0.47 5.68 -8.24
C THR A 68 0.32 6.83 -9.25
N LEU A 69 -0.59 6.70 -10.22
CA LEU A 69 -0.92 7.76 -11.18
C LEU A 69 -1.64 8.95 -10.50
N GLU A 70 -2.32 8.69 -9.39
CA GLU A 70 -3.01 9.65 -8.54
C GLU A 70 -2.08 10.35 -7.54
N GLY A 71 -0.81 9.92 -7.45
CA GLY A 71 0.20 10.47 -6.54
C GLY A 71 0.64 9.48 -5.48
N TRP A 72 1.08 9.98 -4.32
CA TRP A 72 1.45 9.11 -3.19
C TRP A 72 0.18 8.73 -2.43
N ILE A 73 -0.10 7.42 -2.34
CA ILE A 73 -1.22 6.91 -1.54
C ILE A 73 -0.65 6.15 -0.35
N LYS A 74 -1.12 6.48 0.86
CA LYS A 74 -0.80 5.82 2.12
C LYS A 74 -1.75 4.65 2.37
N TYR A 75 -1.22 3.54 2.84
CA TYR A 75 -2.01 2.36 3.23
C TYR A 75 -1.68 1.94 4.66
N PRO A 76 -2.70 1.71 5.51
CA PRO A 76 -2.51 1.16 6.85
C PRO A 76 -2.14 -0.33 6.79
N PRO A 77 -1.81 -0.97 7.92
CA PRO A 77 -1.66 -2.42 8.01
C PRO A 77 -2.91 -3.17 7.48
N ASP A 78 -2.75 -4.47 7.20
CA ASP A 78 -3.78 -5.37 6.63
C ASP A 78 -4.14 -5.11 5.16
N TYR A 79 -3.34 -4.30 4.47
CA TYR A 79 -3.42 -4.13 3.02
C TYR A 79 -2.48 -5.11 2.30
N VAL A 80 -2.81 -5.43 1.06
CA VAL A 80 -2.01 -6.27 0.18
C VAL A 80 -1.50 -5.42 -0.97
N PHE A 81 -0.18 -5.29 -1.09
CA PHE A 81 0.47 -4.58 -2.18
C PHE A 81 0.52 -5.47 -3.41
N ILE A 82 -0.01 -4.97 -4.52
CA ILE A 82 -0.21 -5.70 -5.76
C ILE A 82 0.59 -5.03 -6.87
N ARG A 83 1.26 -5.86 -7.66
CA ARG A 83 1.79 -5.47 -8.97
C ARG A 83 0.83 -5.97 -10.04
N GLY A 84 0.18 -5.02 -10.70
CA GLY A 84 -0.79 -5.29 -11.76
C GLY A 84 -0.15 -5.73 -13.07
N VAL A 85 -1.01 -5.90 -14.08
CA VAL A 85 -0.66 -6.54 -15.36
C VAL A 85 0.29 -5.71 -16.23
N GLN A 86 0.37 -4.40 -16.02
CA GLN A 86 1.32 -3.50 -16.71
C GLN A 86 2.48 -3.09 -15.80
N GLY A 87 2.64 -3.76 -14.66
CA GLY A 87 3.67 -3.44 -13.68
C GLY A 87 3.32 -2.27 -12.76
N GLU A 88 2.08 -1.76 -12.82
CA GLU A 88 1.57 -0.75 -11.90
C GLU A 88 1.49 -1.28 -10.47
N PHE A 89 1.76 -0.41 -9.50
CA PHE A 89 1.65 -0.76 -8.08
C PHE A 89 0.44 -0.07 -7.46
N TYR A 90 -0.36 -0.83 -6.72
CA TYR A 90 -1.46 -0.36 -5.91
C TYR A 90 -1.64 -1.32 -4.72
N ALA A 91 -2.44 -0.93 -3.74
CA ALA A 91 -2.81 -1.85 -2.66
C ALA A 91 -4.31 -2.14 -2.66
N CYS A 92 -4.67 -3.28 -2.09
CA CYS A 92 -6.04 -3.73 -1.90
C CYS A 92 -6.22 -4.13 -0.43
N GLU A 93 -7.35 -3.78 0.16
CA GLU A 93 -7.70 -4.24 1.51
C GLU A 93 -7.69 -5.78 1.57
N GLY A 94 -7.11 -6.37 2.61
CA GLY A 94 -6.92 -7.82 2.72
C GLY A 94 -8.20 -8.64 2.58
N GLY A 95 -9.32 -8.17 3.14
CA GLY A 95 -10.61 -8.83 2.99
C GLY A 95 -11.12 -8.85 1.54
N ILE A 96 -10.94 -7.73 0.82
CA ILE A 96 -11.29 -7.64 -0.60
C ILE A 96 -10.34 -8.50 -1.44
N PHE A 97 -9.05 -8.51 -1.12
CA PHE A 97 -8.07 -9.34 -1.80
C PHE A 97 -8.45 -10.83 -1.72
N ALA A 98 -8.72 -11.34 -0.51
CA ALA A 98 -9.11 -12.72 -0.29
C ALA A 98 -10.42 -13.12 -0.99
N ALA A 99 -11.34 -12.16 -1.17
CA ALA A 99 -12.58 -12.38 -1.89
C ALA A 99 -12.42 -12.33 -3.43
N THR A 100 -11.28 -11.85 -3.95
CA THR A 100 -11.10 -11.56 -5.38
C THR A 100 -9.96 -12.32 -6.05
N TYR A 101 -9.00 -12.84 -5.29
CA TYR A 101 -7.84 -13.57 -5.80
C TYR A 101 -7.65 -14.91 -5.09
N GLU A 102 -7.11 -15.88 -5.83
CA GLU A 102 -6.69 -17.18 -5.32
C GLU A 102 -5.23 -17.45 -5.72
N PRO A 103 -4.47 -18.22 -4.94
CA PRO A 103 -3.13 -18.66 -5.33
C PRO A 103 -3.20 -19.51 -6.60
N VAL A 104 -2.23 -19.32 -7.50
CA VAL A 104 -2.03 -20.10 -8.73
C VAL A 104 -0.73 -20.87 -8.71
#